data_AF-G6E7I5-F1
#
_entry.id   AF-G6E7I5-F1
#
_cell.length_a   1.000
_cell.length_b   1.000
_cell.length_c   1.000
_cell.angle_alpha   90.00
_cell.angle_beta   90.00
_cell.angle_gamma   90.00
#
_symmetry.space_group_name_H-M   'P 1'
#
loop_
_entity.id
_entity.type
_entity.pdbx_description
1 polymer ?
#
loop_
_entity_poly.entity_id
_entity_poly.type
_entity_poly.pdbx_seq_one_letter_code
_entity_poly.pdbx_strand_id
1 'polypeptide(L)'
;MKAVNQEFGLKISRQQVEKYDPTKRAGQSLSKKLKAIFEATRDGFITNTAHIGWAHRSTRLRVIQRVGEKAEEMGNLALVLDAAKQAAMEEGNSFTNRREHTGKDGKDLPAAAPAVAIFALPDNGRDA
;
A
#
# COMPACT_ATOMS: atom_id res chain seq x y z
N MET A 1 20.62 10.97 -8.17
CA MET A 1 21.97 11.49 -7.88
C MET A 1 23.07 10.77 -8.61
N LYS A 2 23.09 9.43 -8.67
CA LYS A 2 24.10 8.70 -9.45
C LYS A 2 24.07 9.04 -10.95
N ALA A 3 22.89 9.06 -11.57
CA ALA A 3 22.72 9.40 -12.98
C ALA A 3 23.25 10.82 -13.32
N VAL A 4 22.86 11.85 -12.56
CA VAL A 4 23.30 13.24 -12.79
C VAL A 4 24.81 13.41 -12.64
N ASN A 5 25.42 12.76 -11.64
CA ASN A 5 26.87 12.83 -11.46
C ASN A 5 27.63 12.07 -12.56
N GLN A 6 27.03 11.01 -13.11
CA GLN A 6 27.64 10.19 -14.15
C GLN A 6 27.53 10.84 -15.54
N GLU A 7 26.41 11.52 -15.83
CA GLU A 7 26.17 12.21 -17.10
C GLU A 7 26.79 13.62 -17.15
N PHE A 8 26.77 14.35 -16.02
CA PHE A 8 27.16 15.76 -16.00
C PHE A 8 28.37 16.05 -15.11
N GLY A 9 28.94 15.05 -14.41
CA GLY A 9 30.07 15.24 -13.50
C GLY A 9 29.75 16.09 -12.26
N LEU A 10 28.48 16.42 -12.02
CA LEU A 10 28.04 17.32 -10.96
C LEU A 10 27.62 16.54 -9.72
N LYS A 11 28.33 16.77 -8.61
CA LYS A 11 27.99 16.22 -7.28
C LYS A 11 26.96 17.11 -6.59
N ILE A 12 25.68 16.78 -6.77
CA ILE A 12 24.55 17.51 -6.15
C ILE A 12 24.12 16.79 -4.86
N SER A 13 23.77 17.55 -3.81
CA SER A 13 23.19 17.00 -2.58
C SER A 13 21.66 16.87 -2.67
N ARG A 14 21.05 15.90 -1.98
CA ARG A 14 19.58 15.71 -1.99
C ARG A 14 18.85 16.98 -1.54
N GLN A 15 19.42 17.66 -0.56
CA GLN A 15 18.90 18.91 -0.01
C GLN A 15 18.86 20.03 -1.06
N GLN A 16 19.79 20.08 -2.03
CA GLN A 16 19.75 21.06 -3.12
C GLN A 16 18.57 20.82 -4.06
N VAL A 17 18.21 19.57 -4.29
CA VAL A 17 17.04 19.20 -5.11
C VAL A 17 15.74 19.50 -4.35
N GLU A 18 15.70 19.19 -3.04
CA GLU A 18 14.55 19.42 -2.17
C GLU A 18 14.16 20.91 -2.05
N LYS A 19 15.05 21.85 -2.38
CA LYS A 19 14.74 23.29 -2.44
C LYS A 19 13.63 23.64 -3.44
N TYR A 20 13.44 22.80 -4.46
CA TYR A 20 12.41 23.00 -5.48
C TYR A 20 11.09 22.30 -5.13
N ASP A 21 11.03 21.55 -4.01
CA ASP A 21 9.81 20.91 -3.54
C ASP A 21 9.14 21.78 -2.45
N PRO A 22 7.99 22.41 -2.73
CA PRO A 22 7.31 23.27 -1.77
C PRO A 22 6.71 22.51 -0.57
N THR A 23 6.62 21.18 -0.63
CA THR A 23 6.13 20.35 0.49
C THR A 23 7.20 20.03 1.53
N LYS A 24 8.48 20.36 1.25
CA LYS A 24 9.61 20.07 2.13
C LYS A 24 10.12 21.33 2.82
N ARG A 25 10.72 21.15 4.00
CA ARG A 25 11.34 22.23 4.77
C ARG A 25 12.42 22.98 3.99
N ALA A 26 13.18 22.29 3.14
CA ALA A 26 14.20 22.91 2.28
C ALA A 26 13.62 23.86 1.21
N GLY A 27 12.35 23.69 0.81
CA GLY A 27 11.65 24.51 -0.18
C GLY A 27 10.87 25.69 0.39
N GLN A 28 11.04 26.02 1.67
CA GLN A 28 10.32 27.15 2.31
C GLN A 28 10.56 28.49 1.60
N SER A 29 11.77 28.72 1.10
CA SER A 29 12.16 29.94 0.37
C SER A 29 11.85 29.91 -1.13
N LEU A 30 11.13 28.89 -1.63
CA LEU A 30 10.74 28.82 -3.04
C LEU A 30 9.87 30.02 -3.45
N SER A 31 10.06 30.51 -4.67
CA SER A 31 9.36 31.70 -5.17
C SER A 31 7.84 31.49 -5.19
N LYS A 32 7.09 32.58 -4.92
CA LYS A 32 5.62 32.54 -4.91
C LYS A 32 5.02 32.00 -6.22
N LYS A 33 5.63 32.34 -7.36
CA LYS A 33 5.21 31.86 -8.68
C LYS A 33 5.29 30.33 -8.80
N LEU A 34 6.41 29.73 -8.37
CA LEU A 34 6.59 28.29 -8.45
C LEU A 34 5.67 27.54 -7.47
N LYS A 35 5.43 28.10 -6.28
CA LYS A 35 4.43 27.56 -5.34
C LYS A 35 3.02 27.59 -5.95
N ALA A 36 2.63 28.69 -6.58
CA ALA A 36 1.32 28.82 -7.22
C ALA A 36 1.13 27.80 -8.37
N ILE A 37 2.15 27.60 -9.20
CA ILE A 37 2.11 26.57 -10.26
C ILE A 37 1.97 25.18 -9.66
N PHE A 38 2.71 24.89 -8.58
CA PHE A 38 2.63 23.60 -7.90
C PHE A 38 1.23 23.35 -7.34
N GLU A 39 0.64 24.30 -6.63
CA GLU A 39 -0.69 24.17 -6.04
C GLU A 39 -1.77 24.03 -7.13
N ALA A 40 -1.74 24.88 -8.16
CA ALA A 40 -2.68 24.79 -9.28
C ALA A 40 -2.59 23.44 -10.01
N THR A 41 -1.37 22.92 -10.21
CA THR A 41 -1.17 21.62 -10.86
C THR A 41 -1.65 20.47 -9.96
N ARG A 42 -1.40 20.57 -8.64
CA ARG A 42 -1.86 19.59 -7.66
C ARG A 42 -3.37 19.54 -7.59
N ASP A 43 -4.03 20.69 -7.57
CA ASP A 43 -5.48 20.78 -7.55
C ASP A 43 -6.09 20.25 -8.85
N GLY A 44 -5.49 20.59 -9.99
CA GLY A 44 -5.85 20.03 -11.29
C GLY A 44 -5.71 18.50 -11.33
N PHE A 45 -4.62 17.95 -10.78
CA PHE A 45 -4.40 16.51 -10.70
C PHE A 45 -5.44 15.81 -9.82
N ILE A 46 -5.74 16.35 -8.64
CA ILE A 46 -6.74 15.79 -7.72
C ILE A 46 -8.13 15.84 -8.37
N THR A 47 -8.49 16.97 -8.96
CA THR A 47 -9.79 17.17 -9.62
C THR A 47 -9.93 16.26 -10.83
N ASN A 48 -8.89 16.13 -11.67
CA ASN A 48 -8.91 15.22 -12.80
C ASN A 48 -9.04 13.75 -12.37
N THR A 49 -8.36 13.36 -11.30
CA THR A 49 -8.50 12.02 -10.70
C THR A 49 -9.92 11.80 -10.17
N ALA A 50 -10.60 12.85 -9.69
CA ALA A 50 -11.96 12.73 -9.20
C ALA A 50 -12.98 12.31 -10.28
N HIS A 51 -12.70 12.61 -11.56
CA HIS A 51 -13.52 12.17 -12.69
C HIS A 51 -13.34 10.68 -13.02
N ILE A 52 -12.23 10.08 -12.61
CA ILE A 52 -12.00 8.65 -12.80
C ILE A 52 -12.80 7.92 -11.72
N GLY A 53 -13.96 7.37 -12.09
CA GLY A 53 -14.84 6.69 -11.14
C GLY A 53 -14.11 5.60 -10.33
N TRP A 54 -13.23 4.83 -10.97
CA TRP A 54 -12.41 3.80 -10.34
C TRP A 54 -11.33 4.32 -9.38
N ALA A 55 -10.99 5.61 -9.37
CA ALA A 55 -10.07 6.17 -8.38
C ALA A 55 -10.67 6.14 -6.96
N HIS A 56 -12.00 6.25 -6.86
CA HIS A 56 -12.72 6.26 -5.59
C HIS A 56 -13.05 4.84 -5.12
N ARG A 57 -12.66 4.51 -3.88
CA ARG A 57 -12.96 3.21 -3.26
C ARG A 57 -14.44 2.89 -3.26
N SER A 58 -15.28 3.86 -2.90
CA SER A 58 -16.75 3.69 -2.87
C SER A 58 -17.32 3.22 -4.21
N THR A 59 -16.81 3.76 -5.31
CA THR A 59 -17.26 3.41 -6.66
C THR A 59 -16.83 1.99 -7.03
N ARG A 60 -15.58 1.61 -6.72
CA ARG A 60 -15.10 0.25 -6.96
C ARG A 60 -15.87 -0.79 -6.15
N LEU A 61 -16.10 -0.53 -4.86
CA LEU A 61 -16.89 -1.41 -4.00
C LEU A 61 -18.33 -1.60 -4.54
N ARG A 62 -18.98 -0.54 -5.01
CA ARG A 62 -20.30 -0.65 -5.67
C ARG A 62 -20.28 -1.48 -6.96
N VAL A 63 -19.17 -1.45 -7.70
CA VAL A 63 -19.01 -2.31 -8.89
C VAL A 63 -18.85 -3.77 -8.46
N ILE A 64 -17.98 -4.03 -7.48
CA ILE A 64 -17.73 -5.37 -6.95
C ILE A 64 -19.01 -5.99 -6.37
N GLN A 65 -19.78 -5.21 -5.60
CA GLN A 65 -21.08 -5.65 -5.08
C GLN A 65 -22.03 -6.07 -6.20
N ARG A 66 -22.21 -5.25 -7.24
CA ARG A 66 -23.06 -5.60 -8.39
C ARG A 66 -22.58 -6.83 -9.15
N VAL A 67 -21.27 -7.08 -9.18
CA VAL A 67 -20.71 -8.31 -9.77
C VAL A 67 -21.06 -9.52 -8.91
N GLY A 68 -20.96 -9.39 -7.58
CA GLY A 68 -21.37 -10.43 -6.63
C GLY A 68 -22.86 -10.76 -6.74
N GLU A 69 -23.73 -9.75 -6.72
CA GLU A 69 -25.18 -9.92 -6.84
C GLU A 69 -25.57 -10.65 -8.14
N LYS A 70 -24.99 -10.25 -9.28
CA LYS A 70 -25.21 -10.94 -10.56
C LYS A 70 -24.66 -12.36 -10.59
N ALA A 71 -23.51 -12.59 -9.97
CA ALA A 71 -22.92 -13.93 -9.88
C ALA A 71 -23.79 -14.86 -9.02
N GLU A 72 -24.39 -14.33 -7.96
CA GLU A 72 -25.33 -15.05 -7.09
C GLU A 72 -26.62 -15.43 -7.84
N GLU A 73 -27.21 -14.48 -8.58
CA GLU A 73 -28.37 -14.73 -9.45
C GLU A 73 -28.09 -15.84 -10.49
N MET A 74 -26.85 -15.89 -11.00
CA MET A 74 -26.40 -16.92 -11.96
C MET A 74 -26.01 -18.26 -11.29
N GLY A 75 -26.05 -18.36 -9.97
CA GLY A 75 -25.63 -19.55 -9.21
C GLY A 75 -24.11 -19.79 -9.22
N ASN A 76 -23.31 -18.81 -9.60
CA ASN A 76 -21.85 -18.92 -9.65
C ASN A 76 -21.22 -18.53 -8.31
N LEU A 77 -21.30 -19.46 -7.34
CA LEU A 77 -20.79 -19.24 -5.98
C LEU A 77 -19.28 -18.97 -5.93
N ALA A 78 -18.49 -19.52 -6.86
CA ALA A 78 -17.05 -19.25 -6.92
C ALA A 78 -16.77 -17.77 -7.19
N LEU A 79 -17.49 -17.19 -8.16
CA LEU A 79 -17.35 -15.77 -8.49
C LEU A 79 -17.90 -14.85 -7.39
N VAL A 80 -18.92 -15.28 -6.64
CA VAL A 80 -19.40 -14.56 -5.44
C VAL A 80 -18.31 -14.50 -4.37
N LEU A 81 -17.65 -15.63 -4.08
CA LEU A 81 -16.55 -15.68 -3.11
C LEU A 81 -15.37 -14.80 -3.56
N ASP A 82 -15.04 -14.80 -4.85
CA ASP A 82 -14.01 -13.92 -5.40
C ASP A 82 -14.39 -12.45 -5.28
N ALA A 83 -15.63 -12.07 -5.60
CA ALA A 83 -16.10 -10.69 -5.42
C ALA A 83 -16.04 -10.26 -3.94
N ALA A 84 -16.47 -11.11 -3.01
CA ALA A 84 -16.38 -10.85 -1.58
C ALA A 84 -14.93 -10.70 -1.10
N LYS A 85 -14.02 -11.55 -1.59
CA LYS A 85 -12.58 -11.44 -1.32
C LYS A 85 -12.01 -10.11 -1.81
N GLN A 86 -12.37 -9.67 -3.02
CA GLN A 86 -11.88 -8.40 -3.54
C GLN A 86 -12.44 -7.20 -2.79
N ALA A 87 -13.70 -7.23 -2.36
CA ALA A 87 -14.26 -6.20 -1.47
C ALA A 87 -13.45 -6.11 -0.17
N ALA A 88 -13.15 -7.24 0.47
CA ALA A 88 -12.36 -7.27 1.69
C ALA A 88 -10.92 -6.73 1.49
N MET A 89 -10.28 -7.04 0.37
CA MET A 89 -8.94 -6.51 0.05
C MET A 89 -8.95 -4.99 -0.18
N GLU A 90 -10.01 -4.46 -0.79
CA GLU A 90 -10.21 -3.02 -1.00
C GLU A 90 -10.41 -2.26 0.31
N GLU A 91 -11.14 -2.83 1.26
CA GLU A 91 -11.35 -2.28 2.60
C GLU A 91 -10.10 -2.41 3.48
N GLY A 92 -9.42 -3.56 3.41
CA GLY A 92 -8.24 -3.90 4.21
C GLY A 92 -6.95 -3.19 3.79
N ASN A 93 -7.00 -2.19 2.89
CA ASN A 93 -5.84 -1.48 2.35
C ASN A 93 -4.75 -2.40 1.76
N SER A 94 -5.11 -3.61 1.33
CA SER A 94 -4.16 -4.64 0.90
C SER A 94 -3.35 -4.22 -0.34
N PHE A 95 -3.86 -3.26 -1.12
CA PHE A 95 -3.23 -2.70 -2.31
C PHE A 95 -2.42 -1.41 -2.05
N THR A 96 -2.19 -1.05 -0.78
CA THR A 96 -1.37 0.12 -0.44
C THR A 96 0.06 -0.29 -0.11
N ASN A 97 1.03 0.59 -0.37
CA ASN A 97 2.44 0.38 0.00
C ASN A 97 2.69 0.39 1.52
N ARG A 98 1.64 0.56 2.34
CA ARG A 98 1.72 0.54 3.80
C ARG A 98 1.46 -0.89 4.27
N ARG A 99 2.52 -1.56 4.75
CA ARG A 99 2.43 -2.81 5.50
C ARG A 99 2.67 -2.50 6.98
N GLU A 100 1.72 -2.86 7.84
CA GLU A 100 1.96 -2.87 9.27
C GLU A 100 2.81 -4.11 9.61
N HIS A 101 4.07 -3.87 9.99
CA HIS A 101 5.01 -4.90 10.43
C HIS A 101 4.97 -5.12 11.95
N THR A 102 4.03 -4.46 12.64
CA THR A 102 3.81 -4.51 14.08
C THR A 102 2.49 -5.22 14.38
N GLY A 103 2.33 -5.74 15.59
CA GLY A 103 1.04 -6.15 16.12
C GLY A 103 0.01 -5.00 16.13
N LYS A 104 -1.26 -5.34 16.35
CA LYS A 104 -2.38 -4.39 16.40
C LYS A 104 -2.03 -3.15 17.23
N ASP A 105 -2.28 -1.97 16.67
CA ASP A 105 -1.98 -0.66 17.29
C ASP A 105 -0.48 -0.40 17.57
N GLY A 106 0.43 -0.99 16.79
CA GLY A 106 1.87 -0.79 16.94
C GLY A 106 2.52 -1.63 18.05
N LYS A 107 1.77 -2.58 18.63
CA LYS A 107 2.29 -3.50 19.66
C LYS A 107 3.30 -4.48 19.07
N ASP A 108 4.09 -5.12 19.91
CA ASP A 108 4.99 -6.19 19.47
C ASP A 108 4.20 -7.33 18.84
N LEU A 109 4.80 -7.95 17.80
CA LEU A 109 4.26 -9.19 17.25
C LEU A 109 4.21 -10.25 18.36
N PRO A 110 3.17 -11.10 18.42
CA PRO A 110 3.14 -12.17 19.40
C PRO A 110 4.43 -12.99 19.27
N ALA A 111 5.11 -13.22 20.40
CA ALA A 111 6.31 -14.03 20.44
C ALA A 111 6.03 -15.37 19.75
N ALA A 112 6.93 -15.79 18.85
CA ALA A 112 6.81 -17.08 18.19
C ALA A 112 6.60 -18.15 19.27
N ALA A 113 5.58 -19.01 19.08
CA ALA A 113 5.32 -20.09 20.01
C ALA A 113 6.63 -20.87 20.24
N PRO A 114 6.98 -21.21 21.48
CA PRO A 114 8.21 -21.95 21.74
C PRO A 114 8.18 -23.24 20.92
N ALA A 115 9.28 -23.51 20.21
CA ALA A 115 9.42 -24.76 19.47
C ALA A 115 9.23 -25.91 20.47
N VAL A 116 8.15 -26.67 20.31
CA VAL A 116 7.94 -27.90 21.07
C VAL A 116 9.02 -28.86 20.61
N ALA A 117 10.09 -28.98 21.40
CA ALA A 117 11.10 -30.00 21.20
C ALA A 117 10.44 -31.36 21.45
N ILE A 118 10.03 -32.04 20.39
CA ILE A 118 9.62 -33.44 20.48
C ILE A 118 10.89 -34.23 20.77
N PHE A 119 11.16 -34.49 22.05
CA PHE A 119 12.10 -35.52 22.43
C PHE A 119 11.48 -36.86 22.07
N ALA A 120 11.96 -37.47 20.98
CA ALA A 120 11.73 -38.89 20.76
C ALA A 120 12.41 -39.64 21.91
N LEU A 121 11.62 -40.23 22.80
CA LEU A 121 12.13 -41.17 23.79
C LEU A 121 12.79 -42.32 23.02
N PRO A 122 14.03 -42.73 23.36
CA PRO A 122 14.62 -43.91 22.75
C PRO A 122 13.72 -45.10 23.03
N ASP A 123 13.49 -45.90 21.99
CA ASP A 123 12.71 -47.12 22.05
C ASP A 123 13.36 -48.05 23.07
N ASN A 124 12.81 -48.07 24.28
CA ASN A 124 13.26 -48.93 25.36
C ASN A 124 12.77 -50.33 25.03
N GLY A 125 13.60 -51.04 24.24
CA GLY A 125 13.37 -52.38 23.72
C GLY A 125 12.51 -53.24 24.64
N ARG A 126 11.21 -53.27 24.33
CA ARG A 126 10.26 -54.24 24.85
C ARG A 126 9.89 -55.14 23.69
N ASP A 127 10.82 -56.01 23.33
CA ASP A 127 10.50 -57.28 22.67
C ASP A 127 11.45 -58.32 23.28
N ALA A 128 10.95 -58.96 24.33
CA ALA A 128 11.44 -60.24 24.86
C ALA A 128 10.36 -61.28 24.56
#